data_AF-A0A949MSP2-F1
#
_entry.id   AF-A0A949MSP2-F1
#
_cell.length_a   1.000
_cell.length_b   1.000
_cell.length_c   1.000
_cell.angle_alpha   90.00
_cell.angle_beta   90.00
_cell.angle_gamma   90.00
#
_symmetry.space_group_name_H-M   'P 1'
#
loop_
_entity.id
_entity.type
_entity.pdbx_description
1 polymer ?
#
loop_
_entity_poly.entity_id
_entity_poly.type
_entity_poly.pdbx_seq_one_letter_code
_entity_poly.pdbx_strand_id
1 'polypeptide(L)'
;MRAFFLAAVFLAVFSGKAAAASFCVVGMGIPPQCLYDDIGSCMAAATPPNSFCAVSPTARLYYYGSSRFCAVQSDRVAQCVFGDRTQCYRAVFRDKTVCVDREERPDDISPFRYDQRIGN
;
A
#
# COMPACT_ATOMS: atom_id res chain seq x y z
N MET A 1 37.39 44.76 25.35
CA MET A 1 36.77 43.47 25.73
C MET A 1 35.34 43.47 25.22
N ARG A 2 35.04 42.80 24.10
CA ARG A 2 33.69 42.74 23.53
C ARG A 2 33.29 41.27 23.42
N ALA A 3 32.46 40.84 24.36
CA ALA A 3 31.85 39.52 24.36
C ALA A 3 30.69 39.51 23.34
N PHE A 4 30.89 38.84 22.22
CA PHE A 4 29.81 38.47 21.32
C PHE A 4 29.15 37.20 21.88
N PHE A 5 27.97 37.37 22.47
CA PHE A 5 27.10 36.28 22.90
C PHE A 5 26.58 35.53 21.66
N LEU A 6 27.02 34.28 21.52
CA LEU A 6 26.54 33.31 20.55
C LEU A 6 25.08 32.94 20.89
N ALA A 7 24.13 33.48 20.12
CA ALA A 7 22.74 33.01 20.12
C ALA A 7 22.65 31.75 19.24
N ALA A 8 22.86 30.58 19.85
CA ALA A 8 22.60 29.29 19.21
C ALA A 8 21.08 29.07 19.12
N VAL A 9 20.53 29.31 17.94
CA VAL A 9 19.14 29.01 17.60
C VAL A 9 18.96 27.49 17.60
N PHE A 10 18.29 26.97 18.63
CA PHE A 10 17.85 25.58 18.75
C PHE A 10 16.76 25.30 17.70
N LEU A 11 17.17 24.82 16.52
CA LEU A 11 16.28 24.14 15.58
C LEU A 11 15.92 22.77 16.15
N ALA A 12 14.84 22.71 16.93
CA ALA A 12 14.21 21.47 17.33
C ALA A 12 13.63 20.80 16.07
N VAL A 13 14.42 19.92 15.46
CA VAL A 13 13.99 19.02 14.39
C VAL A 13 12.98 18.05 15.00
N PHE A 14 11.69 18.34 14.82
CA PHE A 14 10.61 17.39 15.09
C PHE A 14 10.78 16.20 14.15
N SER A 15 11.50 15.17 14.61
CA SER A 15 11.50 13.85 14.01
C SER A 15 10.15 13.19 14.33
N GLY A 16 9.09 13.65 13.67
CA GLY A 16 7.84 12.91 13.60
C GLY A 16 8.14 11.57 12.96
N LYS A 17 7.82 10.47 13.66
CA LYS A 17 7.82 9.15 13.02
C LYS A 17 6.92 9.27 11.80
N ALA A 18 7.49 9.14 10.61
CA ALA A 18 6.72 9.08 9.39
C ALA A 18 5.68 7.96 9.59
N ALA A 19 4.40 8.35 9.70
CA ALA A 19 3.32 7.39 9.71
C ALA A 19 3.44 6.61 8.41
N ALA A 20 3.72 5.31 8.50
CA ALA A 20 3.83 4.49 7.30
C ALA A 20 2.47 4.52 6.60
N ALA A 21 2.45 5.08 5.39
CA ALA A 21 1.23 5.21 4.61
C ALA A 21 0.61 3.83 4.35
N SER A 22 -0.71 3.78 4.24
CA SER A 22 -1.46 2.53 4.12
C SER A 22 -1.43 1.98 2.69
N PHE A 23 -1.26 2.84 1.69
CA PHE A 23 -1.32 2.51 0.27
C PHE A 23 -0.12 3.07 -0.50
N CYS A 24 0.24 2.38 -1.57
CA CYS A 24 1.36 2.71 -2.45
C CYS A 24 0.93 2.71 -3.91
N VAL A 25 1.45 3.66 -4.69
CA VAL A 25 1.42 3.55 -6.15
C VAL A 25 2.61 2.72 -6.58
N VAL A 26 2.36 1.66 -7.33
CA VAL A 26 3.37 0.74 -7.87
C VAL A 26 3.24 0.71 -9.39
N GLY A 27 4.36 0.58 -10.09
CA GLY A 27 4.37 0.59 -11.56
C GLY A 27 5.65 -0.01 -12.12
N MET A 28 5.65 -0.29 -13.41
CA MET A 28 6.83 -0.84 -14.07
C MET A 28 7.97 0.17 -14.08
N GLY A 29 9.11 -0.21 -13.51
CA GLY A 29 10.31 0.64 -13.46
C GLY A 29 10.25 1.77 -12.43
N ILE A 30 9.23 1.81 -11.56
CA ILE A 30 9.08 2.82 -10.51
C ILE A 30 9.06 2.11 -9.15
N PRO A 31 9.93 2.49 -8.20
CA PRO A 31 9.87 1.92 -6.85
C PRO A 31 8.55 2.28 -6.16
N PRO A 32 7.95 1.38 -5.34
CA PRO A 32 6.69 1.64 -4.66
C PRO A 32 6.66 2.98 -3.91
N GLN A 33 5.70 3.85 -4.24
CA GLN A 33 5.52 5.16 -3.62
C GLN A 33 4.39 5.09 -2.58
N CYS A 34 4.74 4.75 -1.34
CA CYS A 34 3.81 4.60 -0.23
C CYS A 34 3.54 5.95 0.47
N LEU A 35 2.72 6.78 -0.16
CA LEU A 35 2.44 8.16 0.29
C LEU A 35 0.96 8.41 0.62
N TYR A 36 0.09 7.40 0.46
CA TYR A 36 -1.36 7.58 0.52
C TYR A 36 -1.95 6.87 1.74
N ASP A 37 -2.74 7.60 2.53
CA ASP A 37 -3.46 7.05 3.67
C ASP A 37 -4.83 6.47 3.29
N ASP A 38 -5.41 6.94 2.19
CA ASP A 38 -6.68 6.45 1.65
C ASP A 38 -6.53 5.86 0.24
N ILE A 39 -7.37 4.87 -0.04
CA ILE A 39 -7.36 4.13 -1.30
C ILE A 39 -7.82 4.99 -2.49
N GLY A 40 -8.68 5.98 -2.25
CA GLY A 40 -9.21 6.85 -3.30
C GLY A 40 -8.12 7.74 -3.88
N SER A 41 -7.32 8.39 -3.03
CA SER A 41 -6.17 9.21 -3.42
C SER A 41 -5.10 8.38 -4.10
N CYS A 42 -4.84 7.17 -3.61
CA CYS A 42 -3.89 6.25 -4.25
C CYS A 42 -4.36 5.84 -5.66
N MET A 43 -5.64 5.51 -5.82
CA MET A 43 -6.23 5.17 -7.12
C MET A 43 -6.27 6.36 -8.07
N ALA A 44 -6.49 7.58 -7.55
CA ALA A 44 -6.46 8.80 -8.36
C ALA A 44 -5.03 9.16 -8.83
N ALA A 45 -4.02 8.82 -8.03
CA ALA A 45 -2.62 9.02 -8.39
C ALA A 45 -2.03 7.89 -9.25
N ALA A 46 -2.66 6.72 -9.26
CA ALA A 46 -2.32 5.66 -10.18
C ALA A 46 -2.77 6.04 -11.60
N THR A 47 -1.90 5.80 -12.58
CA THR A 47 -2.15 6.06 -14.00
C THR A 47 -2.09 4.74 -14.76
N PRO A 48 -3.21 4.00 -14.83
CA PRO A 48 -3.29 2.80 -15.65
C PRO A 48 -2.93 3.09 -17.12
N PRO A 49 -2.27 2.16 -17.83
CA PRO A 49 -1.90 0.81 -17.39
C PRO A 49 -0.54 0.75 -16.65
N ASN A 50 0.17 1.87 -16.56
CA ASN A 50 1.58 1.89 -16.17
C ASN A 50 1.78 1.81 -14.65
N SER A 51 0.80 2.25 -13.87
CA SER A 51 0.79 2.11 -12.42
C SER A 51 -0.58 1.75 -11.88
N PHE A 52 -0.57 1.12 -10.70
CA PHE A 52 -1.76 0.71 -9.96
C PHE A 52 -1.58 0.99 -8.47
N CYS A 53 -2.70 1.08 -7.76
CA CYS A 53 -2.68 1.18 -6.31
C CYS A 53 -2.50 -0.20 -5.68
N ALA A 54 -1.62 -0.31 -4.69
CA ALA A 54 -1.39 -1.50 -3.89
C ALA A 54 -1.40 -1.15 -2.40
N VAL A 55 -1.65 -2.14 -1.56
CA VAL A 55 -1.53 -1.98 -0.11
C VAL A 55 -0.06 -2.00 0.28
N SER A 56 0.33 -1.11 1.20
CA SER A 56 1.70 -1.08 1.72
C SER A 56 2.04 -2.37 2.47
N PRO A 57 3.24 -2.95 2.30
CA PRO A 57 3.65 -4.15 3.05
C PRO A 57 3.73 -3.91 4.56
N THR A 58 3.82 -2.66 4.99
CA THR A 58 3.81 -2.28 6.41
C THR A 58 2.41 -1.95 6.93
N ALA A 59 1.40 -1.90 6.06
CA ALA A 59 0.03 -1.65 6.46
C ALA A 59 -0.53 -2.85 7.23
N ARG A 60 -1.17 -2.55 8.36
CA ARG A 60 -1.95 -3.55 9.10
C ARG A 60 -3.38 -3.48 8.65
N LEU A 61 -3.85 -4.54 7.99
CA LEU A 61 -5.25 -4.68 7.59
C LEU A 61 -6.05 -5.44 8.65
N TYR A 62 -7.28 -5.02 8.88
CA TYR A 62 -8.28 -5.75 9.63
C TYR A 62 -9.08 -6.63 8.68
N TYR A 63 -8.94 -7.95 8.82
CA TYR A 63 -9.61 -8.91 7.94
C TYR A 63 -10.97 -9.32 8.51
N TYR A 64 -12.00 -9.25 7.68
CA TYR A 64 -13.34 -9.75 7.99
C TYR A 64 -13.74 -10.84 6.98
N GLY A 65 -14.27 -11.97 7.46
CA GLY A 65 -14.64 -13.12 6.62
C GLY A 65 -13.62 -14.27 6.69
N SER A 66 -13.91 -15.35 5.96
CA SER A 66 -13.18 -16.62 6.02
C SER A 66 -12.56 -17.04 4.69
N SER A 67 -12.81 -16.32 3.60
CA SER A 67 -12.22 -16.65 2.31
C SER A 67 -10.77 -16.20 2.22
N ARG A 68 -10.05 -16.71 1.22
CA ARG A 68 -8.63 -16.41 1.00
C ARG A 68 -8.40 -15.03 0.38
N PHE A 69 -9.24 -14.64 -0.58
CA PHE A 69 -9.07 -13.38 -1.30
C PHE A 69 -10.00 -12.32 -0.73
N CYS A 70 -9.45 -11.12 -0.53
CA CYS A 70 -10.12 -10.02 0.14
C CYS A 70 -10.10 -8.75 -0.72
N ALA A 71 -11.21 -8.01 -0.70
CA ALA A 71 -11.24 -6.64 -1.21
C ALA A 71 -10.94 -5.68 -0.06
N VAL A 72 -9.90 -4.87 -0.22
CA VAL A 72 -9.53 -3.82 0.75
C VAL A 72 -10.41 -2.60 0.50
N GLN A 73 -11.31 -2.35 1.43
CA GLN A 73 -12.16 -1.18 1.49
C GLN A 73 -11.43 -0.04 2.24
N SER A 74 -12.09 1.10 2.43
CA SER A 74 -11.49 2.24 3.13
C SER A 74 -10.99 1.86 4.53
N ASP A 75 -10.03 2.64 5.04
CA ASP A 75 -9.60 2.57 6.45
C ASP A 75 -8.98 1.23 6.89
N ARG A 76 -8.26 0.55 5.98
CA ARG A 76 -7.50 -0.68 6.26
C ARG A 76 -8.38 -1.90 6.57
N VAL A 77 -9.64 -1.90 6.15
CA VAL A 77 -10.54 -3.06 6.32
C VAL A 77 -10.52 -3.92 5.06
N ALA A 78 -10.26 -5.22 5.20
CA ALA A 78 -10.23 -6.18 4.11
C ALA A 78 -11.39 -7.17 4.24
N GLN A 79 -12.31 -7.14 3.28
CA GLN A 79 -13.46 -8.06 3.22
C GLN A 79 -13.10 -9.32 2.43
N CYS A 80 -12.90 -10.42 3.15
CA CYS A 80 -12.47 -11.73 2.66
C CYS A 80 -13.65 -12.66 2.38
N VAL A 81 -14.30 -12.43 1.24
CA VAL A 81 -15.49 -13.19 0.81
C VAL A 81 -15.29 -13.90 -0.54
N PHE A 82 -14.13 -13.73 -1.18
CA PHE A 82 -13.88 -14.26 -2.51
C PHE A 82 -13.12 -15.59 -2.44
N GLY A 83 -13.72 -16.63 -3.01
CA GLY A 83 -13.12 -17.98 -3.10
C GLY A 83 -11.97 -18.05 -4.10
N ASP A 84 -11.94 -17.16 -5.10
CA ASP A 84 -10.88 -17.08 -6.09
C ASP A 84 -10.43 -15.64 -6.39
N ARG A 85 -9.19 -15.54 -6.90
CA ARG A 85 -8.53 -14.26 -7.22
C ARG A 85 -9.24 -13.51 -8.36
N THR A 86 -9.85 -14.22 -9.31
CA THR A 86 -10.54 -13.62 -10.46
C THR A 86 -11.81 -12.90 -10.03
N GLN A 87 -12.60 -13.51 -9.14
CA GLN A 87 -13.78 -12.89 -8.53
C GLN A 87 -13.41 -11.63 -7.76
N CYS A 88 -12.34 -11.71 -6.97
CA CYS A 88 -11.79 -10.57 -6.26
C CYS A 88 -11.40 -9.45 -7.24
N TYR A 89 -10.61 -9.73 -8.28
CA TYR A 89 -10.26 -8.69 -9.26
C TYR A 89 -11.48 -8.06 -9.94
N ARG A 90 -12.46 -8.87 -10.35
CA ARG A 90 -13.70 -8.34 -10.96
C ARG A 90 -14.46 -7.42 -10.01
N ALA A 91 -14.55 -7.78 -8.73
CA ALA A 91 -15.18 -6.94 -7.72
C ALA A 91 -14.41 -5.63 -7.51
N VAL A 92 -13.09 -5.69 -7.38
CA VAL A 92 -12.29 -4.50 -7.08
C VAL A 92 -12.21 -3.53 -8.27
N PHE A 93 -12.29 -4.01 -9.51
CA PHE A 93 -12.42 -3.16 -10.69
C PHE A 93 -13.75 -2.37 -10.68
N ARG A 94 -14.83 -3.01 -10.26
CA ARG A 94 -16.15 -2.36 -10.14
C ARG A 94 -16.17 -1.34 -8.99
N ASP A 95 -15.63 -1.74 -7.84
CA ASP A 95 -15.78 -0.99 -6.59
C ASP A 95 -14.60 -0.04 -6.31
N LYS A 96 -13.62 0.03 -7.24
CA LYS A 96 -12.38 0.82 -7.14
C LYS A 96 -11.57 0.53 -5.87
N THR A 97 -11.51 -0.74 -5.50
CA THR A 97 -10.76 -1.22 -4.33
C THR A 97 -9.46 -1.95 -4.75
N VAL A 98 -8.75 -2.56 -3.79
CA VAL A 98 -7.55 -3.38 -4.04
C VAL A 98 -7.83 -4.83 -3.65
N CYS A 99 -7.41 -5.78 -4.48
CA CYS A 99 -7.49 -7.20 -4.15
C CYS A 99 -6.22 -7.66 -3.42
N VAL A 100 -6.36 -8.35 -2.31
CA VAL A 100 -5.24 -8.94 -1.54
C VAL A 100 -5.52 -10.41 -1.24
N ASP A 101 -4.45 -11.19 -1.10
CA ASP A 101 -4.50 -12.56 -0.57
C ASP A 101 -4.16 -12.51 0.93
N ARG A 102 -5.09 -13.01 1.77
CA ARG A 102 -4.95 -13.00 3.23
C ARG A 102 -3.75 -13.80 3.73
N GLU A 103 -3.38 -14.85 3.00
CA GLU A 103 -2.31 -15.78 3.38
C GLU A 103 -0.95 -15.34 2.84
N GLU A 104 -0.90 -14.29 2.02
CA GLU A 104 0.33 -13.76 1.44
C GLU A 104 1.19 -13.13 2.54
N ARG A 105 2.26 -13.83 2.92
CA ARG A 105 3.22 -13.35 3.92
C ARG A 105 4.05 -12.20 3.33
N PRO A 106 4.16 -11.05 4.04
CA PRO A 106 4.99 -9.92 3.61
C PRO A 106 6.48 -10.26 3.45
N ASP A 107 6.93 -11.36 4.06
CA ASP A 107 8.31 -11.84 4.07
C ASP A 107 8.74 -12.48 2.73
N ASP A 108 7.80 -12.67 1.80
CA ASP A 108 8.02 -13.27 0.48
C ASP A 108 8.05 -12.21 -0.65
N ILE A 109 8.59 -11.01 -0.36
CA ILE A 109 8.92 -9.99 -1.38
C ILE A 109 10.18 -10.44 -2.12
N SER A 110 10.07 -11.53 -2.85
CA SER A 110 10.92 -11.79 -3.99
C SER A 110 10.34 -10.96 -5.15
N PRO A 111 11.01 -9.88 -5.62
CA PRO A 111 10.57 -9.13 -6.80
C PRO A 111 10.55 -9.98 -8.09
N PHE A 112 11.00 -11.23 -8.01
CA PHE A 112 11.05 -12.21 -9.09
C PHE A 112 10.06 -13.37 -8.92
N ARG A 113 9.10 -13.29 -8.00
CA ARG A 113 8.02 -14.30 -7.98
C ARG A 113 7.10 -14.00 -9.17
N TYR A 114 7.53 -14.46 -10.33
CA TYR A 114 6.69 -14.56 -11.52
C TYR A 114 5.42 -15.30 -11.12
N ASP A 115 4.27 -14.72 -11.46
CA ASP A 115 3.02 -15.46 -11.52
C ASP A 115 3.26 -16.67 -12.43
N GLN A 116 3.32 -17.87 -11.84
CA GLN A 116 3.59 -19.11 -12.56
C GLN A 116 2.53 -19.43 -13.63
N ARG A 117 1.43 -18.65 -13.72
CA ARG A 117 0.37 -18.81 -14.72
C ARG A 117 0.56 -17.98 -16.00
N ILE A 118 1.56 -17.10 -16.09
CA ILE A 118 1.86 -16.37 -17.36
C ILE A 118 2.67 -17.28 -18.33
N GLY A 119 3.03 -18.49 -17.91
CA GLY A 119 3.81 -19.45 -18.69
C GLY A 119 3.06 -20.68 -19.21
N ASN A 120 1.72 -20.71 -19.23
CA ASN A 120 0.95 -21.81 -19.84
C ASN A 120 -0.26 -21.30 -20.62
#